data_AF-A0A6L7D0E7-F1
#
_entry.id   AF-A0A6L7D0E7-F1
#
_cell.length_a   1.000
_cell.length_b   1.000
_cell.length_c   1.000
_cell.angle_alpha   90.00
_cell.angle_beta   90.00
_cell.angle_gamma   90.00
#
_symmetry.space_group_name_H-M   'P 1'
#
loop_
_entity.id
_entity.type
_entity.pdbx_description
1 polymer ?
#
loop_
_entity_poly.entity_id
_entity_poly.type
_entity_poly.pdbx_seq_one_letter_code
_entity_poly.pdbx_strand_id
1 'polypeptide(L)' 'PGAARLYSVLSEHIDGNCGAVVADQQFVADQLSVTTRTIRNWASFLEENNCLVKIPIAGKICAYALDPA' A
#
# COMPACT_ATOMS: atom_id res chain seq x y z
N PRO A 1 -6.08 10.62 8.37
CA PRO A 1 -4.65 10.73 8.76
C PRO A 1 -3.82 9.47 8.49
N GLY A 2 -4.31 8.26 8.82
CA GLY A 2 -3.53 7.01 8.68
C GLY A 2 -3.31 6.54 7.24
N ALA A 3 -4.35 6.52 6.41
CA ALA A 3 -4.26 6.13 5.00
C ALA A 3 -3.28 7.01 4.19
N ALA A 4 -3.23 8.32 4.48
CA ALA A 4 -2.26 9.22 3.88
C ALA A 4 -0.80 8.82 4.22
N ARG A 5 -0.53 8.34 5.44
CA ARG A 5 0.82 7.86 5.81
C ARG A 5 1.22 6.62 5.02
N LEU A 6 0.29 5.68 4.83
CA LEU A 6 0.53 4.51 3.98
C LEU A 6 0.83 4.95 2.54
N TYR A 7 0.04 5.86 1.99
CA TYR A 7 0.26 6.39 0.65
C TYR A 7 1.66 7.01 0.51
N SER A 8 2.05 7.91 1.43
CA SER A 8 3.38 8.55 1.39
C SER A 8 4.52 7.55 1.43
N VAL A 9 4.47 6.56 2.34
CA VAL A 9 5.52 5.53 2.44
C VAL A 9 5.60 4.70 1.15
N LEU A 10 4.47 4.35 0.56
CA LEU A 10 4.47 3.63 -0.72
C LEU A 10 5.05 4.53 -1.83
N SER A 11 4.69 5.81 -1.90
CA SER A 11 5.19 6.73 -2.93
C SER A 11 6.71 6.93 -2.87
N GLU A 12 7.29 6.96 -1.68
CA GLU A 12 8.75 7.05 -1.48
C GLU A 12 9.50 5.82 -2.03
N HIS A 13 8.81 4.69 -2.18
CA HIS A 13 9.39 3.42 -2.62
C HIS A 13 8.98 3.02 -4.05
N ILE A 14 8.24 3.87 -4.77
CA ILE A 14 7.96 3.64 -6.20
C ILE A 14 9.22 3.92 -7.00
N ASP A 15 9.67 2.92 -7.74
CA ASP A 15 10.60 3.14 -8.85
C ASP A 15 9.82 3.79 -10.00
N GLY A 16 10.33 4.91 -10.53
CA GLY A 16 9.70 5.71 -11.58
C GLY A 16 9.37 4.96 -12.87
N ASN A 17 9.85 3.73 -13.03
CA ASN A 17 9.53 2.87 -14.17
C ASN A 17 8.34 1.91 -13.94
N CYS A 18 7.93 1.63 -12.70
CA CYS A 18 7.02 0.52 -12.39
C CYS A 18 5.66 0.92 -11.79
N GLY A 19 5.45 2.16 -11.36
CA GLY A 19 4.14 2.67 -10.88
C GLY A 19 3.53 1.93 -9.68
N ALA A 20 4.23 0.94 -9.13
CA ALA A 20 3.73 0.08 -8.08
C ALA A 20 4.86 -0.40 -7.16
N VAL A 21 4.51 -0.55 -5.88
CA VAL A 21 5.38 -1.13 -4.85
C VAL A 21 4.91 -2.54 -4.53
N VAL A 22 5.81 -3.52 -4.62
CA VAL A 22 5.53 -4.89 -4.17
C VAL A 22 6.11 -5.07 -2.78
N ALA A 23 5.25 -5.33 -1.80
CA ALA A 23 5.67 -5.49 -0.41
C ALA A 23 4.83 -6.51 0.35
N ASP A 24 5.43 -7.11 1.37
CA ASP A 24 4.72 -7.93 2.34
C ASP A 24 3.88 -7.04 3.28
N GLN A 25 2.62 -7.41 3.51
CA GLN A 25 1.72 -6.65 4.38
C GLN A 25 2.23 -6.53 5.82
N GLN A 26 2.91 -7.55 6.36
CA GLN A 26 3.50 -7.50 7.69
C GLN A 26 4.65 -6.51 7.70
N PHE A 27 5.52 -6.56 6.70
CA PHE A 27 6.64 -5.63 6.58
C PHE A 27 6.19 -4.16 6.56
N VAL A 28 5.17 -3.83 5.76
CA VAL A 28 4.60 -2.47 5.71
C VAL A 28 3.96 -2.08 7.05
N ALA A 29 3.30 -3.03 7.71
CA ALA A 29 2.69 -2.80 9.03
C ALA A 29 3.76 -2.50 10.10
N ASP A 30 4.87 -3.25 10.07
CA ASP A 30 5.99 -3.09 11.00
C ASP A 30 6.69 -1.74 10.81
N GLN A 31 6.91 -1.28 9.57
CA GLN A 31 7.49 0.05 9.30
C GLN A 31 6.63 1.19 9.84
N LEU A 32 5.31 1.03 9.82
CA LEU A 32 4.35 2.03 10.28
C LEU A 32 3.95 1.85 11.75
N SER A 33 4.50 0.85 12.44
CA SER A 33 4.15 0.47 13.82
C SER A 33 2.64 0.26 14.02
N VAL A 34 1.99 -0.41 13.06
CA VAL A 34 0.56 -0.74 13.10
C VAL A 34 0.32 -2.23 12.82
N THR A 35 -0.94 -2.65 12.85
CA THR A 35 -1.31 -4.03 12.50
C THR A 35 -1.56 -4.19 11.01
N THR A 36 -1.42 -5.41 10.48
CA THR A 36 -1.81 -5.74 9.10
C THR A 36 -3.29 -5.46 8.83
N ARG A 37 -4.16 -5.58 9.86
CA ARG A 37 -5.57 -5.17 9.77
C ARG A 37 -5.71 -3.68 9.50
N THR A 38 -4.91 -2.85 10.17
CA THR A 38 -4.87 -1.40 9.94
C THR A 38 -4.43 -1.09 8.52
N ILE A 39 -3.39 -1.75 8.02
CA ILE A 39 -2.92 -1.60 6.63
C ILE A 39 -4.02 -1.97 5.63
N ARG A 40 -4.74 -3.07 5.85
CA ARG A 40 -5.87 -3.47 4.99
C ARG A 40 -6.98 -2.43 4.97
N ASN A 41 -7.37 -1.92 6.14
CA ASN A 41 -8.40 -0.88 6.23
C ASN A 41 -7.97 0.41 5.51
N TRP A 42 -6.71 0.81 5.65
CA TRP A 42 -6.17 1.98 4.95
C TRP A 42 -6.06 1.77 3.45
N ALA A 43 -5.61 0.61 3.00
CA ALA A 43 -5.57 0.25 1.59
C ALA A 43 -6.97 0.26 0.98
N SER A 44 -7.95 -0.38 1.63
CA SER A 44 -9.36 -0.37 1.18
C SER A 44 -9.92 1.04 1.08
N PHE A 45 -9.65 1.91 2.08
CA PHE A 45 -10.04 3.31 2.01
C PHE A 45 -9.42 4.04 0.81
N LEU A 46 -8.13 3.81 0.51
CA LEU A 46 -7.47 4.42 -0.65
C LEU A 46 -8.00 3.85 -1.99
N GLU A 47 -8.32 2.56 -2.04
CA GLU A 47 -8.94 1.91 -3.20
C GLU A 47 -10.33 2.50 -3.49
N GLU A 48 -11.16 2.69 -2.46
CA GLU A 48 -12.48 3.33 -2.58
C GLU A 48 -12.42 4.78 -3.10
N ASN A 49 -11.30 5.47 -2.88
CA ASN A 49 -11.05 6.84 -3.33
C ASN A 49 -10.24 6.91 -4.64
N ASN A 50 -10.01 5.78 -5.32
CA ASN A 50 -9.20 5.67 -6.54
C ASN A 50 -7.76 6.19 -6.42
N CYS A 51 -7.20 6.22 -5.21
CA CYS A 51 -5.81 6.65 -4.99
C CYS A 51 -4.81 5.49 -5.09
N LEU A 52 -5.27 4.26 -4.92
CA LEU A 52 -4.43 3.08 -4.82
C LEU A 52 -5.15 1.88 -5.43
N VAL A 53 -4.41 0.94 -6.01
CA VAL A 53 -4.91 -0.40 -6.36
C VAL A 53 -4.05 -1.44 -5.67
N LYS A 54 -4.66 -2.34 -4.91
CA LYS A 54 -3.97 -3.44 -4.22
C LYS A 54 -4.20 -4.75 -4.96
N ILE A 55 -3.14 -5.30 -5.55
CA ILE A 55 -3.19 -6.59 -6.25
C ILE A 55 -2.56 -7.66 -5.34
N PRO A 56 -3.33 -8.63 -4.84
CA PRO A 56 -2.76 -9.75 -4.10
C PRO A 56 -1.96 -10.64 -5.05
N ILE A 57 -0.74 -11.02 -4.66
CA ILE A 57 0.13 -11.88 -5.47
C ILE A 57 0.19 -13.28 -4.86
N ALA A 58 0.84 -13.42 -3.70
CA ALA A 58 1.01 -14.70 -3.02
C ALA A 58 1.14 -14.49 -1.51
N GLY A 59 0.39 -15.27 -0.73
CA GLY A 59 0.43 -15.20 0.73
C GLY A 59 0.09 -13.81 1.25
N LYS A 60 1.07 -13.16 1.89
CA LYS A 60 0.95 -11.82 2.47
C LYS A 60 1.49 -10.71 1.56
N ILE A 61 2.05 -11.06 0.41
CA ILE A 61 2.65 -10.13 -0.55
C ILE A 61 1.54 -9.49 -1.39
N CYS A 62 1.58 -8.16 -1.49
CA CYS A 62 0.68 -7.36 -2.31
C CYS A 62 1.49 -6.38 -3.16
N ALA A 63 1.06 -6.18 -4.41
CA ALA A 63 1.45 -5.02 -5.17
C ALA A 63 0.49 -3.87 -4.86
N TYR A 64 1.05 -2.69 -4.64
CA TYR A 64 0.34 -1.45 -4.39
C TYR A 64 0.68 -0.49 -5.52
N ALA A 65 -0.22 -0.36 -6.50
CA ALA A 65 -0.09 0.66 -7.54
C ALA A 65 -0.65 1.98 -7.00
N LEU A 66 0.14 3.05 -7.07
CA LEU A 66 -0.28 4.40 -6.69
C LEU A 66 -0.55 5.18 -7.96
N ASP A 67 -1.61 5.99 -7.95
CA ASP A 67 -2.05 6.77 -9.10
C ASP A 67 -2.26 5.92 -10.37
N PRO A 68 -3.29 5.05 -10.40
CA PRO A 68 -3.59 4.22 -11.58
C PRO A 68 -4.17 5.01 -12.78
N ALA A 69 -4.14 6.35 -12.75
CA ALA A 69 -4.76 7.25 -13.72
C ALA A 69 -3.81 7.65 -14.86
#